data_AF-A0A4Q5DSC4-F1
#
_entry.id   AF-A0A4Q5DSC4-F1
#
_cell.length_a   1.000
_cell.length_b   1.000
_cell.length_c   1.000
_cell.angle_alpha   90.00
_cell.angle_beta   90.00
_cell.angle_gamma   90.00
#
_symmetry.space_group_name_H-M   'P 1'
#
loop_
_entity.id
_entity.type
_entity.pdbx_description
1 polymer ?
#
loop_
_entity_poly.entity_id
_entity_poly.type
_entity_poly.pdbx_seq_one_letter_code
_entity_poly.pdbx_strand_id
1 'polypeptide(L)'
;MNDKELTHDDFVQRIDIRDVLLDAGYRQNRRFGLRLSSFIRTDSEGKRIRGDKFVITQQGKCCSQPPRQKEYNVVSFIKEHPTLFAEYHEGIDPNRLVNLVCSRLLNIPVEDKQDLRPFDIADYDLHPFDPQDRETQKTFYPYFKNRGIDLSTQNAFHRHFCLATKHGADGGAYTCLAFPLTLPKEGGTVVGFEERDCVRMDGSGSYQDKAKEGNANEGLWIASPAGTPLAEAEHIYWFESAYDAMAYYQLHQAQNQELRKAVFVSTGGSPTVAQMQGVFSAALPARQHICFDTDLAGIEYAKNLQQEMYRAVCSTIEATSERKPYLDSVPDGENLDCGEVELLPRDLLSKYGKYESAWIEARSMHSSGLCHTDDIQVQEDIVNRLYKEFREGLREFLGLDKRNDTSFVRERPAYPHKNWNGLLLAEQKREESIGQNQEREENAEQERQTHFRR
;
A
#
# COMPACT_ATOMS: atom_id res chain seq x y z
N MET A 1 -16.95 6.65 8.27
CA MET A 1 -16.79 7.94 8.96
C MET A 1 -15.30 8.07 9.26
N ASN A 2 -14.71 9.24 9.05
CA ASN A 2 -13.27 9.47 8.94
C ASN A 2 -12.39 8.77 10.00
N ASP A 3 -11.63 7.75 9.56
CA ASP A 3 -10.46 7.21 10.25
C ASP A 3 -9.31 8.20 10.14
N LYS A 4 -9.37 9.25 10.96
CA LYS A 4 -8.26 10.15 11.17
C LYS A 4 -7.46 9.59 12.35
N GLU A 5 -6.21 9.20 12.12
CA GLU A 5 -5.26 8.95 13.22
C GLU A 5 -5.31 10.14 14.18
N LEU A 6 -5.62 9.88 15.46
CA LEU A 6 -5.75 10.94 16.44
C LEU A 6 -4.38 11.55 16.69
N THR A 7 -4.27 12.84 16.40
CA THR A 7 -3.06 13.60 16.67
C THR A 7 -2.95 13.93 18.15
N HIS A 8 -1.76 14.32 18.61
CA HIS A 8 -1.58 14.83 19.98
C HIS A 8 -2.54 15.99 20.31
N ASP A 9 -2.86 16.83 19.33
CA ASP A 9 -3.82 17.91 19.48
C ASP A 9 -5.25 17.40 19.68
N ASP A 10 -5.61 16.28 19.04
CA ASP A 10 -6.91 15.63 19.26
C ASP A 10 -7.03 15.07 20.69
N PHE A 11 -5.98 14.49 21.24
CA PHE A 11 -5.98 14.01 22.64
C PHE A 11 -6.12 15.16 23.64
N VAL A 12 -5.40 16.27 23.43
CA VAL A 12 -5.50 17.47 24.29
C VAL A 12 -6.90 18.11 24.23
N GLN A 13 -7.63 17.93 23.13
CA GLN A 13 -9.00 18.42 23.00
C GLN A 13 -10.04 17.50 23.62
N ARG A 14 -9.81 16.19 23.64
CA ARG A 14 -10.81 15.18 24.03
C ARG A 14 -10.66 14.65 25.45
N ILE A 15 -9.47 14.72 26.05
CA ILE A 15 -9.18 14.17 27.38
C ILE A 15 -8.98 15.31 28.38
N ASP A 16 -9.66 15.23 29.53
CA ASP A 16 -9.42 16.14 30.65
C ASP A 16 -8.19 15.68 31.44
N ILE A 17 -7.28 16.62 31.76
CA ILE A 17 -6.10 16.37 32.60
C ILE A 17 -6.47 15.78 33.98
N ARG A 18 -7.70 15.99 34.45
CA ARG A 18 -8.22 15.36 35.68
C ARG A 18 -8.32 13.85 35.56
N ASP A 19 -8.74 13.35 34.41
CA ASP A 19 -8.91 11.91 34.17
C ASP A 19 -7.55 11.22 34.15
N VAL A 20 -6.55 11.87 33.53
CA VAL A 20 -5.15 11.42 33.53
C VAL A 20 -4.56 11.39 34.96
N LEU A 21 -4.87 12.39 35.80
CA LEU A 21 -4.40 12.41 37.19
C LEU A 21 -5.07 11.33 38.04
N LEU A 22 -6.37 11.06 37.83
CA LEU A 22 -7.09 9.98 38.49
C LEU A 22 -6.50 8.62 38.10
N ASP A 23 -6.22 8.44 36.81
CA ASP A 23 -5.60 7.24 36.26
C ASP A 23 -4.19 6.98 36.80
N ALA A 24 -3.39 8.05 36.90
CA ALA A 24 -2.07 8.04 37.55
C ALA A 24 -2.12 7.82 39.08
N GLY A 25 -3.29 7.52 39.65
CA GLY A 25 -3.48 7.17 41.05
C GLY A 25 -3.65 8.36 42.01
N TYR A 26 -3.87 9.57 41.51
CA TYR A 26 -4.16 10.73 42.35
C TYR A 26 -5.64 10.80 42.72
N ARG A 27 -5.95 11.47 43.84
CA ARG A 27 -7.31 11.70 44.30
C ARG A 27 -7.55 13.18 44.52
N GLN A 28 -8.78 13.63 44.24
CA GLN A 28 -9.16 15.02 44.46
C GLN A 28 -9.09 15.38 45.95
N ASN A 29 -8.32 16.41 46.25
CA ASN A 29 -8.13 16.90 47.61
C ASN A 29 -9.31 17.79 48.03
N ARG A 30 -10.26 17.21 48.78
CA ARG A 30 -11.48 17.88 49.27
C ARG A 30 -11.23 18.95 50.35
N ARG A 31 -10.00 19.09 50.89
CA ARG A 31 -9.69 20.09 51.94
C ARG A 31 -9.42 21.50 51.41
N PHE A 32 -9.24 21.68 50.10
CA PHE A 32 -8.99 22.99 49.51
C PHE A 32 -10.32 23.64 49.08
N GLY A 33 -10.81 24.58 49.88
CA GLY A 33 -12.00 25.37 49.57
C GLY A 33 -11.81 26.24 48.32
N LEU A 34 -12.76 26.11 47.40
CA LEU A 34 -13.31 27.15 46.50
C LEU A 34 -12.40 27.98 45.57
N ARG A 35 -11.09 27.71 45.39
CA ARG A 35 -10.31 28.44 44.36
C ARG A 35 -9.53 27.64 43.32
N LEU A 36 -8.98 26.46 43.62
CA LEU A 36 -8.30 25.63 42.61
C LEU A 36 -8.45 24.14 42.94
N SER A 37 -8.89 23.34 41.97
CA SER A 37 -8.96 21.87 42.08
C SER A 37 -7.55 21.32 42.23
N SER A 38 -7.29 20.52 43.27
CA SER A 38 -5.99 19.90 43.50
C SER A 38 -6.09 18.40 43.72
N PHE A 39 -5.07 17.68 43.29
CA PHE A 39 -4.97 16.23 43.29
C PHE A 39 -3.74 15.81 44.10
N ILE A 40 -3.92 14.83 45.00
CA ILE A 40 -2.87 14.33 45.91
C ILE A 40 -2.82 12.81 45.84
N ARG A 41 -1.65 12.25 46.10
CA ARG A 41 -1.46 10.80 46.21
C ARG A 41 -1.35 10.35 47.67
N THR A 42 -1.80 9.15 47.94
CA THR A 42 -1.71 8.49 49.24
C THR A 42 -0.76 7.30 49.17
N ASP A 43 -0.07 7.02 50.27
CA ASP A 43 0.71 5.80 50.43
C ASP A 43 -0.21 4.57 50.62
N SER A 44 0.39 3.39 50.74
CA SER A 44 -0.32 2.11 50.95
C SER A 44 -1.14 2.07 52.25
N GLU A 45 -0.86 2.95 53.21
CA GLU A 45 -1.60 3.08 54.47
C GLU A 45 -2.72 4.14 54.39
N GLY A 46 -2.95 4.72 53.20
CA GLY A 46 -3.96 5.75 52.97
C GLY A 46 -3.58 7.13 53.50
N LYS A 47 -2.33 7.32 53.93
CA LYS A 47 -1.82 8.60 54.42
C LYS A 47 -1.27 9.42 53.25
N ARG A 48 -1.46 10.73 53.33
CA ARG A 48 -1.05 11.66 52.26
C ARG A 48 0.47 11.69 52.10
N ILE A 49 0.95 11.50 50.87
CA ILE A 49 2.35 11.69 50.50
C ILE A 49 2.65 13.20 50.47
N ARG A 50 3.61 13.65 51.28
CA ARG A 50 4.00 15.07 51.34
C ARG A 50 4.80 15.45 50.09
N GLY A 51 4.45 16.60 49.49
CA GLY A 51 5.13 17.12 48.28
C GLY A 51 4.54 16.64 46.95
N ASP A 52 3.79 15.54 46.96
CA ASP A 52 3.22 14.94 45.76
C ASP A 52 1.79 15.45 45.49
N LYS A 53 1.72 16.66 44.91
CA LYS A 53 0.47 17.39 44.67
C LYS A 53 0.48 18.07 43.31
N PHE A 54 -0.57 17.86 42.52
CA PHE A 54 -0.87 18.63 41.32
C PHE A 54 -2.05 19.58 41.54
N VAL A 55 -1.99 20.76 40.93
CA VAL A 55 -3.04 21.79 40.97
C VAL A 55 -3.49 22.07 39.55
N ILE A 56 -4.80 22.03 39.29
CA ILE A 56 -5.37 22.36 37.99
C ILE A 56 -5.28 23.88 37.77
N THR A 57 -4.81 24.31 36.61
CA THR A 57 -4.71 25.73 36.25
C THR A 57 -6.09 26.35 35.98
N GLN A 58 -6.20 27.69 35.98
CA GLN A 58 -7.50 28.38 35.86
C GLN A 58 -8.28 28.05 34.58
N GLN A 59 -7.58 27.64 33.51
CA GLN A 59 -8.18 27.25 32.22
C GLN A 59 -8.69 25.81 32.20
N GLY A 60 -8.44 25.02 33.25
CA GLY A 60 -9.00 23.68 33.42
C GLY A 60 -8.35 22.57 32.59
N LYS A 61 -7.45 22.89 31.64
CA LYS A 61 -6.83 21.93 30.70
C LYS A 61 -5.40 21.49 31.07
N CYS A 62 -4.76 22.17 32.02
CA CYS A 62 -3.39 21.87 32.44
C CYS A 62 -3.31 21.70 33.96
N CYS A 63 -2.24 21.06 34.43
CA CYS A 63 -1.90 20.96 35.85
C CYS A 63 -0.47 21.44 36.11
N SER A 64 -0.17 21.84 37.34
CA SER A 64 1.18 22.21 37.78
C SER A 64 1.50 21.63 39.14
N GLN A 65 2.80 21.44 39.43
CA GLN A 65 3.29 20.85 40.67
C GLN A 65 4.00 21.91 41.54
N PRO A 66 3.36 22.46 42.58
CA PRO A 66 4.01 23.46 43.45
C PRO A 66 5.25 22.89 44.16
N PRO A 67 6.37 23.65 44.28
CA PRO A 67 6.53 25.07 43.97
C PRO A 67 6.91 25.39 42.51
N ARG A 68 7.09 24.38 41.65
CA ARG A 68 7.46 24.57 40.24
C ARG A 68 6.26 25.11 39.45
N GLN A 69 6.43 26.22 38.75
CA GLN A 69 5.42 26.79 37.84
C GLN A 69 5.46 26.17 36.43
N LYS A 70 5.82 24.88 36.32
CA LYS A 70 5.75 24.17 35.03
C LYS A 70 4.33 23.66 34.83
N GLU A 71 3.73 23.98 33.69
CA GLU A 71 2.40 23.52 33.31
C GLU A 71 2.50 22.26 32.44
N TYR A 72 1.70 21.27 32.79
CA TYR A 72 1.57 20.01 32.05
C TYR A 72 0.18 19.92 31.45
N ASN A 73 0.11 19.65 30.15
CA ASN A 73 -1.11 19.18 29.50
C ASN A 73 -1.10 17.63 29.51
N VAL A 74 -2.14 17.01 28.96
CA VAL A 74 -2.28 15.54 28.92
C VAL A 74 -1.02 14.86 28.36
N VAL A 75 -0.50 15.36 27.23
CA VAL A 75 0.64 14.77 26.54
C VAL A 75 1.94 14.96 27.32
N SER A 76 2.22 16.18 27.79
CA SER A 76 3.48 16.46 28.50
C SER A 76 3.52 15.82 29.90
N PHE A 77 2.36 15.64 30.55
CA PHE A 77 2.28 14.93 31.81
C PHE A 77 2.70 13.46 31.66
N ILE A 78 2.15 12.75 30.66
CA ILE A 78 2.45 11.33 30.42
C ILE A 78 3.93 11.13 30.08
N LYS A 79 4.49 12.01 29.23
CA LYS A 79 5.91 11.93 28.83
C LYS A 79 6.89 12.15 29.98
N GLU A 80 6.57 13.05 30.92
CA GLU A 80 7.48 13.38 32.02
C GLU A 80 7.27 12.53 33.27
N HIS A 81 6.14 11.84 33.36
CA HIS A 81 5.80 10.91 34.44
C HIS A 81 5.40 9.52 33.93
N PRO A 82 6.22 8.87 33.08
CA PRO A 82 5.81 7.66 32.38
C PRO A 82 5.60 6.47 33.34
N THR A 83 6.36 6.42 34.44
CA THR A 83 6.28 5.37 35.47
C THR A 83 4.97 5.36 36.27
N LEU A 84 4.10 6.35 36.08
CA LEU A 84 2.77 6.40 36.72
C LEU A 84 1.71 5.58 35.98
N PHE A 85 2.01 5.12 34.76
CA PHE A 85 1.06 4.45 33.88
C PHE A 85 1.39 2.97 33.73
N ALA A 86 0.35 2.14 33.64
CA ALA A 86 0.50 0.68 33.57
C ALA A 86 1.15 0.20 32.27
N GLU A 87 1.03 1.00 31.21
CA GLU A 87 1.54 0.74 29.86
C GLU A 87 3.03 1.05 29.70
N TYR A 88 3.68 1.58 30.73
CA TYR A 88 5.10 1.88 30.69
C TYR A 88 5.96 0.63 30.86
N HIS A 89 6.86 0.41 29.91
CA HIS A 89 8.00 -0.50 30.03
C HIS A 89 9.29 0.22 29.64
N GLU A 90 10.44 -0.25 30.14
CA GLU A 90 11.73 0.33 29.76
C GLU A 90 11.92 0.27 28.23
N GLY A 91 12.35 1.39 27.63
CA GLY A 91 12.59 1.52 26.20
C GLY A 91 11.37 1.88 25.32
N ILE A 92 10.17 2.08 25.90
CA ILE A 92 9.00 2.52 25.13
C ILE A 92 9.19 3.96 24.59
N ASP A 93 8.78 4.20 23.34
CA ASP A 93 8.75 5.56 22.77
C ASP A 93 7.75 6.44 23.54
N PRO A 94 8.12 7.64 24.00
CA PRO A 94 7.23 8.51 24.77
C PRO A 94 5.96 8.95 24.02
N ASN A 95 5.96 9.03 22.69
CA ASN A 95 4.73 9.34 21.94
C ASN A 95 3.83 8.10 21.85
N ARG A 96 4.42 6.91 21.71
CA ARG A 96 3.67 5.65 21.77
C ARG A 96 2.99 5.45 23.12
N LEU A 97 3.68 5.75 24.22
CA LEU A 97 3.08 5.69 25.56
C LEU A 97 1.89 6.65 25.70
N VAL A 98 2.02 7.87 25.20
CA VAL A 98 0.90 8.85 25.16
C VAL A 98 -0.29 8.28 24.41
N ASN A 99 -0.07 7.69 23.23
CA ASN A 99 -1.15 7.11 22.44
C ASN A 99 -1.84 5.95 23.16
N LEU A 100 -1.09 5.05 23.81
CA LEU A 100 -1.64 3.92 24.55
C LEU A 100 -2.53 4.38 25.72
N VAL A 101 -1.99 5.25 26.57
CA VAL A 101 -2.70 5.80 27.74
C VAL A 101 -3.94 6.59 27.31
N CYS A 102 -3.80 7.49 26.33
CA CYS A 102 -4.90 8.32 25.86
C CYS A 102 -6.02 7.51 25.19
N SER A 103 -5.66 6.52 24.38
CA SER A 103 -6.66 5.67 23.71
C SER A 103 -7.39 4.77 24.70
N ARG A 104 -6.72 4.22 25.73
CA ARG A 104 -7.42 3.52 26.82
C ARG A 104 -8.40 4.42 27.55
N LEU A 105 -7.99 5.65 27.91
CA LEU A 105 -8.87 6.61 28.58
C LEU A 105 -10.09 6.99 27.73
N LEU A 106 -9.96 6.96 26.40
CA LEU A 106 -11.05 7.21 25.47
C LEU A 106 -11.85 5.95 25.10
N ASN A 107 -11.54 4.78 25.69
CA ASN A 107 -12.08 3.47 25.31
C ASN A 107 -11.96 3.17 23.80
N ILE A 108 -10.89 3.66 23.18
CA ILE A 108 -10.55 3.36 21.80
C ILE A 108 -9.72 2.07 21.83
N PRO A 109 -10.11 1.02 21.09
CA PRO A 109 -9.30 -0.19 20.98
C PRO A 109 -7.91 0.20 20.46
N VAL A 110 -6.87 -0.09 21.24
CA VAL A 110 -5.49 0.00 20.75
C VAL A 110 -5.07 -1.41 20.42
N GLU A 111 -4.77 -1.64 19.16
CA GLU A 111 -4.12 -2.88 18.74
C GLU A 111 -2.70 -2.89 19.31
N ASP A 112 -2.39 -3.90 20.11
CA ASP A 112 -1.01 -4.22 20.46
C ASP A 112 -0.28 -4.63 19.18
N LYS A 113 0.43 -3.68 18.57
CA LYS A 113 1.43 -3.95 17.52
C LYS A 113 2.64 -4.73 18.06
N GLN A 114 2.46 -5.83 18.81
CA GLN A 114 3.54 -6.58 19.46
C GLN A 114 3.32 -8.10 19.54
N ASP A 115 2.66 -8.70 18.56
CA ASP A 115 2.93 -10.12 18.28
C ASP A 115 4.19 -10.19 17.40
N LEU A 116 5.37 -9.99 17.99
CA LEU A 116 6.69 -10.18 17.36
C LEU A 116 7.00 -11.68 17.09
N ARG A 117 6.01 -12.56 17.29
CA ARG A 117 6.15 -13.98 16.99
C ARG A 117 6.33 -14.12 15.47
N PRO A 118 7.37 -14.84 15.01
CA PRO A 118 7.52 -15.16 13.60
C PRO A 118 6.24 -15.79 13.04
N PHE A 119 5.91 -15.46 11.79
CA PHE A 119 4.79 -16.09 11.09
C PHE A 119 4.95 -17.61 11.11
N ASP A 120 3.89 -18.30 11.53
CA ASP A 120 3.76 -19.74 11.42
C ASP A 120 2.42 -20.06 10.78
N ILE A 121 2.45 -20.70 9.61
CA ILE A 121 1.24 -21.10 8.90
C ILE A 121 0.40 -22.10 9.71
N ALA A 122 1.02 -22.84 10.63
CA ALA A 122 0.33 -23.79 11.51
C ALA A 122 -0.52 -23.11 12.60
N ASP A 123 -0.36 -21.80 12.82
CA ASP A 123 -1.23 -21.04 13.72
C ASP A 123 -2.62 -20.76 13.10
N TYR A 124 -2.85 -21.21 11.85
CA TYR A 124 -4.07 -20.94 11.09
C TYR A 124 -4.76 -22.23 10.62
N ASP A 125 -6.09 -22.26 10.74
CA ASP A 125 -6.92 -23.21 10.01
C ASP A 125 -7.21 -22.64 8.61
N LEU A 126 -6.74 -23.34 7.56
CA LEU A 126 -6.88 -22.89 6.18
C LEU A 126 -8.04 -23.59 5.49
N HIS A 127 -8.93 -22.78 4.91
CA HIS A 127 -10.05 -23.23 4.11
C HIS A 127 -9.84 -22.78 2.65
N PRO A 128 -9.38 -23.68 1.75
CA PRO A 128 -9.17 -23.32 0.35
C PRO A 128 -10.48 -23.10 -0.38
N PHE A 129 -10.44 -22.29 -1.44
CA PHE A 129 -11.57 -22.13 -2.35
C PHE A 129 -11.64 -23.30 -3.33
N ASP A 130 -12.81 -23.94 -3.45
CA ASP A 130 -13.07 -24.96 -4.45
C ASP A 130 -14.03 -24.43 -5.54
N PRO A 131 -13.57 -24.28 -6.79
CA PRO A 131 -14.42 -23.88 -7.92
C PRO A 131 -15.57 -24.84 -8.23
N GLN A 132 -15.55 -26.08 -7.73
CA GLN A 132 -16.59 -27.08 -7.96
C GLN A 132 -17.57 -27.21 -6.78
N ASP A 133 -17.23 -26.67 -5.59
CA ASP A 133 -18.09 -26.73 -4.40
C ASP A 133 -18.88 -25.43 -4.22
N ARG A 134 -20.20 -25.54 -4.41
CA ARG A 134 -21.13 -24.41 -4.25
C ARG A 134 -21.23 -23.92 -2.80
N GLU A 135 -21.03 -24.78 -1.80
CA GLU A 135 -21.07 -24.35 -0.41
C GLU A 135 -19.81 -23.55 -0.07
N THR A 136 -18.64 -23.97 -0.53
CA THR A 136 -17.41 -23.17 -0.42
C THR A 136 -17.60 -21.81 -1.08
N GLN A 137 -18.12 -21.75 -2.31
CA GLN A 137 -18.37 -20.48 -3.01
C GLN A 137 -19.27 -19.53 -2.22
N LYS A 138 -20.31 -20.04 -1.55
CA LYS A 138 -21.19 -19.23 -0.69
C LYS A 138 -20.45 -18.67 0.52
N THR A 139 -19.53 -19.42 1.11
CA THR A 139 -18.74 -18.96 2.26
C THR A 139 -17.79 -17.83 1.88
N PHE A 140 -17.23 -17.84 0.68
CA PHE A 140 -16.34 -16.77 0.19
C PHE A 140 -17.09 -15.53 -0.32
N TYR A 141 -18.36 -15.67 -0.73
CA TYR A 141 -19.15 -14.59 -1.31
C TYR A 141 -19.12 -13.25 -0.52
N PRO A 142 -19.25 -13.21 0.82
CA PRO A 142 -19.22 -11.97 1.59
C PRO A 142 -17.92 -11.16 1.43
N TYR A 143 -16.79 -11.85 1.24
CA TYR A 143 -15.45 -11.25 1.13
C TYR A 143 -15.17 -10.60 -0.24
N PHE A 144 -15.94 -10.99 -1.27
CA PHE A 144 -15.79 -10.48 -2.64
C PHE A 144 -16.93 -9.58 -3.09
N LYS A 145 -18.13 -9.73 -2.50
CA LYS A 145 -19.33 -8.97 -2.88
C LYS A 145 -19.10 -7.46 -2.90
N ASN A 146 -18.56 -6.90 -1.83
CA ASN A 146 -18.34 -5.46 -1.70
C ASN A 146 -17.15 -4.95 -2.55
N ARG A 147 -16.39 -5.88 -3.15
CA ARG A 147 -15.27 -5.60 -4.04
C ARG A 147 -15.63 -5.74 -5.52
N GLY A 148 -16.84 -6.20 -5.84
CA GLY A 148 -17.29 -6.39 -7.23
C GLY A 148 -16.59 -7.53 -7.97
N ILE A 149 -15.83 -8.38 -7.25
CA ILE A 149 -15.07 -9.48 -7.86
C ILE A 149 -16.01 -10.66 -8.11
N ASP A 150 -16.19 -11.01 -9.37
CA ASP A 150 -17.10 -12.06 -9.82
C ASP A 150 -16.53 -13.46 -9.60
N LEU A 151 -17.41 -14.46 -9.75
CA LEU A 151 -17.04 -15.86 -9.57
C LEU A 151 -16.02 -16.35 -10.62
N SER A 152 -16.02 -15.78 -11.82
CA SER A 152 -15.06 -16.14 -12.88
C SER A 152 -13.64 -15.75 -12.47
N THR A 153 -13.48 -14.58 -11.88
CA THR A 153 -12.21 -14.05 -11.39
C THR A 153 -11.76 -14.80 -10.14
N GLN A 154 -12.69 -15.10 -9.22
CA GLN A 154 -12.42 -15.99 -8.09
C GLN A 154 -11.91 -17.36 -8.57
N ASN A 155 -12.56 -17.96 -9.56
CA ASN A 155 -12.13 -19.22 -10.16
C ASN A 155 -10.76 -19.12 -10.84
N ALA A 156 -10.44 -18.00 -11.49
CA ALA A 156 -9.14 -17.79 -12.11
C ALA A 156 -8.01 -17.82 -11.07
N PHE A 157 -8.24 -17.24 -9.88
CA PHE A 157 -7.24 -17.13 -8.82
C PHE A 157 -7.41 -18.13 -7.65
N HIS A 158 -8.25 -19.17 -7.78
CA HIS A 158 -8.63 -20.06 -6.67
C HIS A 158 -7.46 -20.71 -5.90
N ARG A 159 -6.29 -20.87 -6.54
CA ARG A 159 -5.08 -21.43 -5.92
C ARG A 159 -4.29 -20.42 -5.08
N HIS A 160 -4.64 -19.14 -5.19
CA HIS A 160 -3.85 -18.02 -4.71
C HIS A 160 -4.56 -17.24 -3.59
N PHE A 161 -5.67 -17.73 -3.06
CA PHE A 161 -6.30 -17.18 -1.86
C PHE A 161 -7.01 -18.29 -1.08
N CYS A 162 -7.25 -18.06 0.20
CA CYS A 162 -8.00 -18.96 1.07
C CYS A 162 -8.69 -18.17 2.18
N LEU A 163 -9.58 -18.78 2.93
CA LEU A 163 -9.96 -18.23 4.24
C LEU A 163 -9.00 -18.80 5.28
N ALA A 164 -8.42 -17.92 6.09
CA ALA A 164 -7.52 -18.30 7.17
C ALA A 164 -8.17 -17.93 8.51
N THR A 165 -8.38 -18.91 9.37
CA THR A 165 -8.94 -18.72 10.70
C THR A 165 -7.84 -18.78 11.75
N LYS A 166 -7.62 -17.67 12.47
CA LYS A 166 -6.70 -17.60 13.61
C LYS A 166 -7.49 -17.68 14.91
N HIS A 167 -7.02 -18.51 15.84
CA HIS A 167 -7.58 -18.62 17.19
C HIS A 167 -6.81 -17.69 18.15
N GLY A 168 -7.53 -16.77 18.78
CA GLY A 168 -7.01 -15.83 19.76
C GLY A 168 -6.82 -16.47 21.14
N ALA A 169 -5.94 -15.88 21.94
CA ALA A 169 -5.71 -16.30 23.33
C ALA A 169 -6.95 -16.10 24.23
N ASP A 170 -7.90 -15.27 23.80
CA ASP A 170 -9.20 -15.03 24.40
C ASP A 170 -10.24 -16.13 24.09
N GLY A 171 -9.87 -17.14 23.29
CA GLY A 171 -10.77 -18.19 22.81
C GLY A 171 -11.65 -17.76 21.64
N GLY A 172 -11.46 -16.55 21.10
CA GLY A 172 -12.15 -16.08 19.90
C GLY A 172 -11.50 -16.62 18.62
N ALA A 173 -12.29 -16.83 17.57
CA ALA A 173 -11.79 -17.23 16.25
C ALA A 173 -12.12 -16.16 15.20
N TYR A 174 -11.10 -15.75 14.45
CA TYR A 174 -11.17 -14.70 13.44
C TYR A 174 -10.86 -15.28 12.08
N THR A 175 -11.79 -15.13 11.13
CA THR A 175 -11.61 -15.65 9.78
C THR A 175 -11.45 -14.51 8.79
N CYS A 176 -10.30 -14.47 8.13
CA CYS A 176 -9.96 -13.47 7.13
C CYS A 176 -9.86 -14.11 5.75
N LEU A 177 -10.15 -13.34 4.70
CA LEU A 177 -9.65 -13.68 3.38
C LEU A 177 -8.14 -13.45 3.39
N ALA A 178 -7.38 -14.48 3.05
CA ALA A 178 -5.93 -14.47 3.12
C ALA A 178 -5.33 -14.74 1.75
N PHE A 179 -4.39 -13.88 1.37
CA PHE A 179 -3.56 -14.01 0.18
C PHE A 179 -2.15 -14.45 0.60
N PRO A 180 -1.74 -15.70 0.31
CA PRO A 180 -0.44 -16.23 0.73
C PRO A 180 0.73 -15.44 0.13
N LEU A 181 1.61 -14.91 0.99
CA LEU A 181 2.83 -14.23 0.59
C LEU A 181 3.96 -15.25 0.47
N THR A 182 4.65 -15.26 -0.66
CA THR A 182 5.75 -16.18 -0.97
C THR A 182 7.00 -15.39 -1.36
N LEU A 183 8.18 -15.99 -1.19
CA LEU A 183 9.42 -15.39 -1.64
C LEU A 183 9.63 -15.66 -3.14
N PRO A 184 10.02 -14.67 -3.96
CA PRO A 184 10.25 -14.84 -5.40
C PRO A 184 11.25 -15.95 -5.77
N LYS A 185 12.22 -16.24 -4.88
CA LYS A 185 13.32 -17.19 -5.11
C LYS A 185 13.09 -18.58 -4.51
N GLU A 186 12.15 -18.73 -3.58
CA GLU A 186 11.95 -19.97 -2.83
C GLU A 186 10.60 -20.60 -3.15
N GLY A 187 10.60 -21.53 -4.12
CA GLY A 187 9.77 -22.74 -4.21
C GLY A 187 8.26 -22.73 -3.82
N GLY A 188 7.63 -21.58 -3.61
CA GLY A 188 6.26 -21.44 -3.12
C GLY A 188 6.09 -21.51 -1.59
N THR A 189 7.15 -21.37 -0.79
CA THR A 189 7.01 -21.35 0.68
C THR A 189 6.26 -20.09 1.12
N VAL A 190 5.18 -20.27 1.87
CA VAL A 190 4.39 -19.16 2.42
C VAL A 190 5.09 -18.59 3.64
N VAL A 191 5.44 -17.30 3.57
CA VAL A 191 6.14 -16.54 4.62
C VAL A 191 5.23 -15.53 5.33
N GLY A 192 3.97 -15.46 4.93
CA GLY A 192 2.98 -14.57 5.51
C GLY A 192 1.64 -14.60 4.79
N PHE A 193 0.70 -13.80 5.29
CA PHE A 193 -0.57 -13.52 4.61
C PHE A 193 -0.78 -12.02 4.45
N GLU A 194 -1.25 -11.60 3.27
CA GLU A 194 -2.03 -10.38 3.17
C GLU A 194 -3.48 -10.75 3.59
N GLU A 195 -3.82 -10.41 4.85
CA GLU A 195 -5.15 -10.64 5.42
C GLU A 195 -6.09 -9.48 5.05
N ARG A 196 -7.34 -9.81 4.70
CA ARG A 196 -8.38 -8.87 4.29
C ARG A 196 -9.75 -9.28 4.83
N ASP A 197 -10.59 -8.26 5.05
CA ASP A 197 -12.00 -8.37 5.38
C ASP A 197 -12.27 -9.40 6.52
N CYS A 198 -11.54 -9.28 7.64
CA CYS A 198 -11.62 -10.23 8.76
C CYS A 198 -12.96 -10.16 9.50
N VAL A 199 -13.59 -11.31 9.68
CA VAL A 199 -14.90 -11.44 10.35
C VAL A 199 -14.74 -12.32 11.59
N ARG A 200 -15.31 -11.88 12.72
CA ARG A 200 -15.43 -12.74 13.91
C ARG A 200 -16.47 -13.83 13.66
N MET A 201 -16.20 -15.05 14.14
CA MET A 201 -17.15 -16.17 14.04
C MET A 201 -18.50 -15.90 14.73
N ASP A 202 -18.58 -14.98 15.69
CA ASP A 202 -19.81 -14.57 16.36
C ASP A 202 -20.65 -13.53 15.58
N GLY A 203 -20.20 -13.11 14.40
CA GLY A 203 -20.85 -12.11 13.55
C GLY A 203 -20.81 -10.68 14.09
N SER A 204 -20.14 -10.44 15.23
CA SER A 204 -20.06 -9.14 15.88
C SER A 204 -18.90 -8.30 15.33
N GLY A 205 -19.05 -7.89 14.07
CA GLY A 205 -18.20 -6.88 13.43
C GLY A 205 -17.16 -7.42 12.45
N SER A 206 -16.90 -6.60 11.44
CA SER A 206 -15.77 -6.73 10.52
C SER A 206 -14.60 -5.93 11.07
N TYR A 207 -13.50 -6.59 11.36
CA TYR A 207 -12.24 -5.95 11.68
C TYR A 207 -11.46 -5.82 10.38
N GLN A 208 -11.16 -4.58 9.98
CA GLN A 208 -10.49 -4.29 8.72
C GLN A 208 -9.03 -4.03 9.01
N ASP A 209 -8.26 -5.08 9.29
CA ASP A 209 -6.84 -4.88 9.55
C ASP A 209 -6.04 -4.81 8.26
N LYS A 210 -5.04 -3.94 8.32
CA LYS A 210 -3.95 -3.87 7.35
C LYS A 210 -3.14 -5.16 7.46
N ALA A 211 -2.41 -5.51 6.40
CA ALA A 211 -1.48 -6.62 6.47
C ALA A 211 -0.59 -6.42 7.72
N LYS A 212 -0.56 -7.41 8.63
CA LYS A 212 0.27 -7.34 9.84
C LYS A 212 1.69 -6.96 9.42
N GLU A 213 2.24 -5.90 10.01
CA GLU A 213 3.63 -5.41 9.84
C GLU A 213 4.71 -6.46 10.20
N GLY A 214 4.34 -7.71 10.50
CA GLY A 214 5.25 -8.82 10.83
C GLY A 214 5.36 -9.92 9.76
N ASN A 215 4.56 -9.87 8.68
CA ASN A 215 4.59 -10.88 7.63
C ASN A 215 5.69 -10.56 6.62
N ALA A 216 6.93 -10.96 6.96
CA ALA A 216 8.18 -10.94 6.20
C ALA A 216 8.32 -9.77 5.20
N ASN A 217 9.22 -8.82 5.49
CA ASN A 217 9.60 -7.68 4.63
C ASN A 217 9.94 -8.00 3.16
N GLU A 218 10.01 -9.28 2.78
CA GLU A 218 10.37 -9.81 1.47
C GLU A 218 9.24 -10.59 0.77
N GLY A 219 8.18 -10.95 1.51
CA GLY A 219 7.07 -11.77 0.99
C GLY A 219 6.17 -10.99 0.03
N LEU A 220 5.75 -11.64 -1.05
CA LEU A 220 4.86 -11.07 -2.06
C LEU A 220 3.73 -12.04 -2.36
N TRP A 221 2.53 -11.51 -2.61
CA TRP A 221 1.50 -12.33 -3.24
C TRP A 221 1.81 -12.45 -4.72
N ILE A 222 2.22 -13.63 -5.16
CA ILE A 222 2.62 -13.90 -6.56
C ILE A 222 1.64 -14.89 -7.13
N ALA A 223 0.80 -14.45 -8.07
CA ALA A 223 -0.31 -15.24 -8.57
C ALA A 223 -0.33 -15.25 -10.10
N SER A 224 -0.69 -16.40 -10.67
CA SER A 224 -0.94 -16.55 -12.11
C SER A 224 -2.17 -17.43 -12.33
N PRO A 225 -3.17 -16.98 -13.10
CA PRO A 225 -4.35 -17.81 -13.38
C PRO A 225 -4.03 -19.16 -14.05
N ALA A 226 -3.09 -19.18 -14.99
CA ALA A 226 -2.63 -20.39 -15.66
C ALA A 226 -1.54 -21.14 -14.88
N GLY A 227 -1.08 -20.60 -13.74
CA GLY A 227 0.02 -21.18 -12.97
C GLY A 227 1.39 -20.99 -13.63
N THR A 228 1.58 -19.92 -14.42
CA THR A 228 2.87 -19.59 -15.01
C THR A 228 3.91 -19.35 -13.91
N PRO A 229 5.06 -20.03 -13.93
CA PRO A 229 6.16 -19.76 -13.00
C PRO A 229 6.70 -18.34 -13.18
N LEU A 230 7.13 -17.70 -12.09
CA LEU A 230 7.66 -16.33 -12.12
C LEU A 230 8.82 -16.18 -13.12
N ALA A 231 9.75 -17.13 -13.13
CA ALA A 231 10.92 -17.10 -14.02
C ALA A 231 10.58 -17.26 -15.52
N GLU A 232 9.38 -17.73 -15.84
CA GLU A 232 8.88 -17.91 -17.20
C GLU A 232 7.90 -16.81 -17.62
N ALA A 233 7.64 -15.84 -16.74
CA ALA A 233 6.69 -14.77 -17.00
C ALA A 233 7.17 -13.84 -18.11
N GLU A 234 6.33 -13.61 -19.12
CA GLU A 234 6.56 -12.56 -20.12
C GLU A 234 6.06 -11.19 -19.64
N HIS A 235 5.06 -11.20 -18.76
CA HIS A 235 4.40 -10.01 -18.21
C HIS A 235 4.21 -10.15 -16.71
N ILE A 236 4.69 -9.14 -15.97
CA ILE A 236 4.51 -9.03 -14.52
C ILE A 236 3.76 -7.75 -14.22
N TYR A 237 2.64 -7.85 -13.49
CA TYR A 237 1.78 -6.73 -13.11
C TYR A 237 1.89 -6.46 -11.61
N TRP A 238 2.22 -5.23 -11.22
CA TRP A 238 2.53 -4.84 -9.85
C TRP A 238 1.40 -4.02 -9.20
N PHE A 239 0.91 -4.46 -8.04
CA PHE A 239 -0.20 -3.85 -7.32
C PHE A 239 0.10 -3.65 -5.83
N GLU A 240 -0.60 -2.70 -5.21
CA GLU A 240 -0.52 -2.50 -3.75
C GLU A 240 -1.33 -3.53 -2.98
N SER A 241 -2.39 -4.08 -3.59
CA SER A 241 -3.26 -5.08 -2.99
C SER A 241 -3.63 -6.21 -3.97
N ALA A 242 -3.88 -7.40 -3.44
CA ALA A 242 -4.37 -8.53 -4.24
C ALA A 242 -5.76 -8.25 -4.84
N TYR A 243 -6.58 -7.43 -4.17
CA TYR A 243 -7.87 -7.00 -4.71
C TYR A 243 -7.74 -6.15 -5.97
N ASP A 244 -6.77 -5.23 -6.01
CA ASP A 244 -6.54 -4.41 -7.21
C ASP A 244 -6.04 -5.27 -8.37
N ALA A 245 -5.20 -6.26 -8.10
CA ALA A 245 -4.74 -7.22 -9.09
C ALA A 245 -5.90 -8.03 -9.70
N MET A 246 -6.77 -8.58 -8.85
CA MET A 246 -7.97 -9.31 -9.31
C MET A 246 -8.94 -8.40 -10.06
N ALA A 247 -9.14 -7.17 -9.59
CA ALA A 247 -10.00 -6.20 -10.26
C ALA A 247 -9.48 -5.81 -11.64
N TYR A 248 -8.16 -5.57 -11.76
CA TYR A 248 -7.51 -5.33 -13.03
C TYR A 248 -7.73 -6.50 -14.00
N TYR A 249 -7.53 -7.73 -13.54
CA TYR A 249 -7.76 -8.92 -14.35
C TYR A 249 -9.21 -8.98 -14.86
N GLN A 250 -10.20 -8.75 -13.98
CA GLN A 250 -11.61 -8.77 -14.36
C GLN A 250 -11.96 -7.72 -15.41
N LEU A 251 -11.41 -6.50 -15.27
CA LEU A 251 -11.64 -5.38 -16.20
C LEU A 251 -11.09 -5.64 -17.60
N HIS A 252 -9.99 -6.40 -17.74
CA HIS A 252 -9.24 -6.48 -18.99
C HIS A 252 -9.18 -7.88 -19.62
N GLN A 253 -9.54 -8.95 -18.90
CA GLN A 253 -9.42 -10.32 -19.39
C GLN A 253 -10.21 -10.58 -20.69
N ALA A 254 -11.29 -9.83 -20.92
CA ALA A 254 -12.12 -9.97 -22.12
C ALA A 254 -11.40 -9.47 -23.38
N GLN A 255 -10.62 -8.40 -23.26
CA GLN A 255 -9.87 -7.79 -24.37
C GLN A 255 -8.43 -8.32 -24.47
N ASN A 256 -7.88 -8.87 -23.38
CA ASN A 256 -6.51 -9.38 -23.33
C ASN A 256 -6.47 -10.80 -22.75
N GLN A 257 -6.48 -11.80 -23.63
CA GLN A 257 -6.46 -13.21 -23.23
C GLN A 257 -5.11 -13.66 -22.64
N GLU A 258 -4.01 -12.96 -22.93
CA GLU A 258 -2.68 -13.29 -22.41
C GLU A 258 -2.56 -13.00 -20.90
N LEU A 259 -3.49 -12.22 -20.31
CA LEU A 259 -3.57 -12.04 -18.86
C LEU A 259 -3.70 -13.34 -18.09
N ARG A 260 -4.23 -14.41 -18.71
CA ARG A 260 -4.28 -15.73 -18.05
C ARG A 260 -2.89 -16.30 -17.78
N LYS A 261 -1.91 -16.00 -18.62
CA LYS A 261 -0.52 -16.46 -18.47
C LYS A 261 0.37 -15.45 -17.74
N ALA A 262 -0.10 -14.22 -17.54
CA ALA A 262 0.65 -13.21 -16.82
C ALA A 262 0.82 -13.58 -15.33
N VAL A 263 1.80 -12.93 -14.70
CA VAL A 263 2.01 -12.99 -13.26
C VAL A 263 1.58 -11.67 -12.63
N PHE A 264 0.79 -11.77 -11.57
CA PHE A 264 0.27 -10.68 -10.77
C PHE A 264 1.00 -10.68 -9.44
N VAL A 265 1.54 -9.53 -9.07
CA VAL A 265 2.29 -9.34 -7.84
C VAL A 265 1.60 -8.29 -6.99
N SER A 266 1.25 -8.65 -5.75
CA SER A 266 0.88 -7.67 -4.74
C SER A 266 1.93 -7.56 -3.65
N THR A 267 2.23 -6.32 -3.28
CA THR A 267 3.18 -5.95 -2.21
C THR A 267 2.54 -6.00 -0.82
N GLY A 268 1.21 -6.19 -0.74
CA GLY A 268 0.47 -6.22 0.52
C GLY A 268 0.39 -4.86 1.24
N GLY A 269 0.83 -3.78 0.58
CA GLY A 269 1.03 -2.45 1.15
C GLY A 269 2.23 -1.74 0.50
N SER A 270 2.98 -0.98 1.31
CA SER A 270 4.16 -0.26 0.83
C SER A 270 5.25 -1.22 0.31
N PRO A 271 5.67 -1.13 -0.96
CA PRO A 271 6.71 -2.00 -1.51
C PRO A 271 8.06 -1.76 -0.85
N THR A 272 8.78 -2.86 -0.55
CA THR A 272 10.16 -2.82 -0.05
C THR A 272 11.16 -3.07 -1.17
N VAL A 273 12.41 -2.61 -0.97
CA VAL A 273 13.52 -2.88 -1.90
C VAL A 273 13.75 -4.39 -2.05
N ALA A 274 13.65 -5.15 -0.97
CA ALA A 274 13.87 -6.60 -0.99
C ALA A 274 12.82 -7.34 -1.82
N GLN A 275 11.54 -6.94 -1.71
CA GLN A 275 10.46 -7.46 -2.56
C GLN A 275 10.74 -7.19 -4.05
N MET A 276 11.04 -5.93 -4.39
CA MET A 276 11.28 -5.51 -5.77
C MET A 276 12.49 -6.22 -6.38
N GLN A 277 13.63 -6.20 -5.70
CA GLN A 277 14.86 -6.86 -6.14
C GLN A 277 14.72 -8.39 -6.16
N GLY A 278 13.90 -8.97 -5.29
CA GLY A 278 13.58 -10.40 -5.30
C GLY A 278 12.95 -10.83 -6.61
N VAL A 279 11.94 -10.09 -7.09
CA VAL A 279 11.27 -10.35 -8.37
C VAL A 279 12.21 -10.08 -9.55
N PHE A 280 12.91 -8.95 -9.56
CA PHE A 280 13.84 -8.63 -10.65
C PHE A 280 14.97 -9.66 -10.76
N SER A 281 15.50 -10.15 -9.64
CA SER A 281 16.48 -11.24 -9.68
C SER A 281 15.97 -12.52 -10.34
N ALA A 282 14.66 -12.81 -10.23
CA ALA A 282 14.05 -14.03 -10.73
C ALA A 282 13.53 -13.89 -12.17
N ALA A 283 13.06 -12.70 -12.54
CA ALA A 283 12.33 -12.46 -13.77
C ALA A 283 12.55 -11.05 -14.34
N LEU A 284 13.80 -10.56 -14.30
CA LEU A 284 14.17 -9.28 -14.92
C LEU A 284 13.67 -9.16 -16.36
N PRO A 285 13.84 -10.16 -17.25
CA PRO A 285 13.45 -10.03 -18.66
C PRO A 285 11.96 -9.82 -18.94
N ALA A 286 11.11 -10.09 -17.95
CA ALA A 286 9.68 -9.91 -18.08
C ALA A 286 9.35 -8.42 -18.27
N ARG A 287 8.35 -8.10 -19.09
CA ARG A 287 7.85 -6.73 -19.19
C ARG A 287 7.10 -6.36 -17.90
N GLN A 288 7.51 -5.25 -17.30
CA GLN A 288 6.98 -4.79 -16.02
C GLN A 288 5.80 -3.84 -16.23
N HIS A 289 4.62 -4.17 -15.71
CA HIS A 289 3.44 -3.31 -15.73
C HIS A 289 3.21 -2.79 -14.30
N ILE A 290 3.38 -1.50 -14.11
CA ILE A 290 3.26 -0.84 -12.81
C ILE A 290 1.82 -0.37 -12.67
N CYS A 291 1.06 -0.97 -11.76
CA CYS A 291 -0.38 -0.76 -11.60
C CYS A 291 -0.76 -0.20 -10.22
N PHE A 292 0.20 0.38 -9.48
CA PHE A 292 -0.05 1.03 -8.19
C PHE A 292 -1.04 2.20 -8.27
N ASP A 293 -1.57 2.59 -7.12
CA ASP A 293 -2.59 3.62 -7.00
C ASP A 293 -2.10 4.97 -7.56
N THR A 294 -3.05 5.84 -7.91
CA THR A 294 -2.75 7.16 -8.46
C THR A 294 -2.72 8.27 -7.39
N ASP A 295 -2.69 7.92 -6.11
CA ASP A 295 -2.46 8.89 -5.05
C ASP A 295 -0.96 9.20 -4.88
N LEU A 296 -0.64 10.08 -3.94
CA LEU A 296 0.75 10.49 -3.72
C LEU A 296 1.66 9.31 -3.38
N ALA A 297 1.19 8.36 -2.55
CA ALA A 297 1.96 7.19 -2.16
C ALA A 297 2.18 6.23 -3.34
N GLY A 298 1.11 5.89 -4.09
CA GLY A 298 1.21 4.99 -5.25
C GLY A 298 2.01 5.58 -6.41
N ILE A 299 2.10 6.91 -6.53
CA ILE A 299 3.02 7.60 -7.44
C ILE A 299 4.47 7.45 -6.96
N GLU A 300 4.74 7.57 -5.67
CA GLU A 300 6.08 7.38 -5.10
C GLU A 300 6.54 5.92 -5.25
N TYR A 301 5.66 4.96 -4.97
CA TYR A 301 5.91 3.53 -5.17
C TYR A 301 6.25 3.22 -6.64
N ALA A 302 5.57 3.88 -7.58
CA ALA A 302 5.88 3.78 -9.01
C ALA A 302 7.32 4.12 -9.31
N LYS A 303 7.74 5.27 -8.79
CA LYS A 303 9.06 5.83 -9.02
C LYS A 303 10.11 4.94 -8.38
N ASN A 304 9.88 4.49 -7.14
CA ASN A 304 10.79 3.60 -6.45
C ASN A 304 10.96 2.27 -7.20
N LEU A 305 9.88 1.66 -7.69
CA LEU A 305 9.97 0.44 -8.49
C LEU A 305 10.75 0.65 -9.80
N GLN A 306 10.54 1.79 -10.47
CA GLN A 306 11.31 2.15 -11.66
C GLN A 306 12.81 2.29 -11.34
N GLN A 307 13.16 2.97 -10.25
CA GLN A 307 14.54 3.13 -9.82
C GLN A 307 15.19 1.79 -9.47
N GLU A 308 14.49 0.93 -8.74
CA GLU A 308 14.96 -0.43 -8.42
C GLU A 308 15.12 -1.30 -9.67
N MET A 309 14.24 -1.16 -10.66
CA MET A 309 14.40 -1.83 -11.95
C MET A 309 15.68 -1.37 -12.64
N TYR A 310 15.97 -0.07 -12.68
CA TYR A 310 17.21 0.43 -13.28
C TYR A 310 18.46 -0.03 -12.52
N ARG A 311 18.42 -0.07 -11.19
CA ARG A 311 19.48 -0.67 -10.37
C ARG A 311 19.69 -2.15 -10.72
N ALA A 312 18.61 -2.91 -10.87
CA ALA A 312 18.68 -4.31 -11.26
C ALA A 312 19.29 -4.49 -12.65
N VAL A 313 18.86 -3.71 -13.65
CA VAL A 313 19.45 -3.74 -15.00
C VAL A 313 20.93 -3.39 -14.96
N CYS A 314 21.30 -2.30 -14.28
CA CYS A 314 22.69 -1.87 -14.15
C CYS A 314 23.57 -2.97 -13.50
N SER A 315 23.05 -3.68 -12.50
CA SER A 315 23.76 -4.77 -11.83
C SER A 315 24.10 -5.97 -12.74
N THR A 316 23.39 -6.12 -13.87
CA THR A 316 23.67 -7.18 -14.86
C THR A 316 24.84 -6.85 -15.79
N ILE A 317 25.33 -5.61 -15.76
CA ILE A 317 26.37 -5.12 -16.66
C ILE A 317 27.74 -5.33 -16.03
N GLU A 318 28.65 -5.98 -16.76
CA GLU A 318 30.04 -6.11 -16.35
C GLU A 318 30.78 -4.76 -16.48
N ALA A 319 31.27 -4.24 -15.35
CA ALA A 319 32.00 -2.98 -15.28
C ALA A 319 33.46 -3.12 -15.73
N THR A 320 33.68 -3.27 -17.04
CA THR A 320 35.02 -3.28 -17.63
C THR A 320 35.69 -1.91 -17.52
N SER A 321 37.02 -1.84 -17.66
CA SER A 321 37.76 -0.58 -17.59
C SER A 321 37.31 0.47 -18.62
N GLU A 322 36.76 0.03 -19.75
CA GLU A 322 36.22 0.91 -20.79
C GLU A 322 34.82 1.46 -20.43
N ARG A 323 33.95 0.64 -19.83
CA ARG A 323 32.56 1.01 -19.52
C ARG A 323 32.43 1.74 -18.18
N LYS A 324 33.32 1.42 -17.23
CA LYS A 324 33.25 1.89 -15.86
C LYS A 324 33.14 3.42 -15.73
N PRO A 325 33.91 4.25 -16.46
CA PRO A 325 33.77 5.70 -16.36
C PRO A 325 32.35 6.17 -16.67
N TYR A 326 31.74 5.64 -17.73
CA TYR A 326 30.36 5.98 -18.09
C TYR A 326 29.36 5.45 -17.05
N LEU A 327 29.49 4.19 -16.63
CA LEU A 327 28.61 3.60 -15.61
C LEU A 327 28.66 4.35 -14.27
N ASP A 328 29.85 4.76 -13.83
CA ASP A 328 30.05 5.55 -12.61
C ASP A 328 29.44 6.97 -12.71
N SER A 329 29.18 7.45 -13.94
CA SER A 329 28.54 8.76 -14.20
C SER A 329 27.00 8.70 -14.24
N VAL A 330 26.42 7.51 -14.37
CA VAL A 330 24.96 7.33 -14.35
C VAL A 330 24.47 7.53 -12.90
N PRO A 331 23.54 8.46 -12.63
CA PRO A 331 23.02 8.63 -11.28
C PRO A 331 22.34 7.36 -10.76
N ASP A 332 22.47 7.09 -9.46
CA ASP A 332 21.87 5.91 -8.84
C ASP A 332 20.33 5.90 -9.01
N GLY A 333 19.82 4.77 -9.49
CA GLY A 333 18.40 4.58 -9.76
C GLY A 333 17.89 5.30 -11.01
N GLU A 334 18.75 5.81 -11.89
CA GLU A 334 18.35 6.39 -13.18
C GLU A 334 18.63 5.45 -14.36
N ASN A 335 18.01 5.74 -15.49
CA ASN A 335 18.18 4.96 -16.71
C ASN A 335 19.63 5.07 -17.23
N LEU A 336 20.09 4.05 -17.95
CA LEU A 336 21.45 3.97 -18.49
C LEU A 336 21.79 5.10 -19.47
N ASP A 337 20.80 5.79 -20.03
CA ASP A 337 20.99 6.93 -20.91
C ASP A 337 21.16 8.27 -20.17
N CYS A 338 21.19 8.26 -18.84
CA CYS A 338 21.39 9.45 -18.00
C CYS A 338 22.87 9.71 -17.63
N GLY A 339 23.83 8.93 -18.13
CA GLY A 339 25.26 9.12 -17.89
C GLY A 339 25.87 10.28 -18.69
N GLU A 340 27.10 10.66 -18.35
CA GLU A 340 27.87 11.70 -19.05
C GLU A 340 28.25 11.26 -20.47
N VAL A 341 27.63 11.89 -21.47
CA VAL A 341 27.76 11.49 -22.88
C VAL A 341 29.17 11.65 -23.44
N GLU A 342 29.98 12.56 -22.90
CA GLU A 342 31.37 12.77 -23.31
C GLU A 342 32.27 11.56 -22.99
N LEU A 343 31.83 10.66 -22.10
CA LEU A 343 32.52 9.42 -21.78
C LEU A 343 32.19 8.28 -22.76
N LEU A 344 31.28 8.50 -23.72
CA LEU A 344 30.92 7.52 -24.73
C LEU A 344 31.94 7.47 -25.87
N PRO A 345 32.07 6.33 -26.58
CA PRO A 345 32.85 6.25 -27.80
C PRO A 345 32.39 7.26 -28.86
N ARG A 346 33.32 7.80 -29.66
CA ARG A 346 33.04 8.87 -30.65
C ARG A 346 31.85 8.59 -31.56
N ASP A 347 31.71 7.35 -32.05
CA ASP A 347 30.62 6.97 -32.93
C ASP A 347 29.26 7.04 -32.21
N LEU A 348 29.23 6.67 -30.94
CA LEU A 348 28.02 6.71 -30.11
C LEU A 348 27.69 8.13 -29.66
N LEU A 349 28.69 8.92 -29.28
CA LEU A 349 28.54 10.36 -29.02
C LEU A 349 27.98 11.10 -30.24
N SER A 350 28.41 10.75 -31.45
CA SER A 350 27.86 11.30 -32.70
C SER A 350 26.38 10.93 -32.90
N LYS A 351 25.98 9.69 -32.57
CA LYS A 351 24.56 9.26 -32.60
C LYS A 351 23.73 10.05 -31.59
N TYR A 352 24.24 10.21 -30.36
CA TYR A 352 23.59 11.01 -29.32
C TYR A 352 23.39 12.47 -29.79
N GLY A 353 24.43 13.12 -30.32
CA GLY A 353 24.34 14.51 -30.77
C GLY A 353 23.30 14.72 -31.89
N LYS A 354 23.12 13.75 -32.79
CA LYS A 354 22.04 13.78 -33.79
C LYS A 354 20.66 13.68 -33.15
N TYR A 355 20.50 12.75 -32.21
CA TYR A 355 19.26 12.60 -31.43
C TYR A 355 18.93 13.88 -30.65
N GLU A 356 19.89 14.42 -29.90
CA GLU A 356 19.74 15.63 -29.09
C GLU A 356 19.35 16.82 -29.97
N SER A 357 20.03 17.02 -31.10
CA SER A 357 19.71 18.10 -32.04
C SER A 357 18.26 18.01 -32.56
N ALA A 358 17.83 16.81 -32.96
CA ALA A 358 16.46 16.58 -33.42
C ALA A 358 15.42 16.77 -32.30
N TRP A 359 15.76 16.37 -31.07
CA TRP A 359 14.91 16.52 -29.89
C TRP A 359 14.73 17.99 -29.51
N ILE A 360 15.81 18.78 -29.52
CA ILE A 360 15.77 20.24 -29.30
C ILE A 360 14.87 20.91 -30.35
N GLU A 361 15.00 20.51 -31.62
CA GLU A 361 14.15 21.00 -32.69
C GLU A 361 12.67 20.67 -32.46
N ALA A 362 12.34 19.40 -32.16
CA ALA A 362 10.97 19.00 -31.84
C ALA A 362 10.39 19.81 -30.67
N ARG A 363 11.20 20.00 -29.61
CA ARG A 363 10.81 20.79 -28.44
C ARG A 363 10.54 22.24 -28.79
N SER A 364 11.37 22.83 -29.65
CA SER A 364 11.19 24.18 -30.17
C SER A 364 9.92 24.31 -31.01
N MET A 365 9.64 23.33 -31.88
CA MET A 365 8.43 23.30 -32.71
C MET A 365 7.17 23.30 -31.82
N HIS A 366 7.13 22.42 -30.82
CA HIS A 366 6.06 22.34 -29.82
C HIS A 366 5.87 23.66 -29.06
N SER A 367 6.95 24.29 -28.60
CA SER A 367 6.85 25.51 -27.79
C SER A 367 6.54 26.76 -28.61
N SER A 368 6.87 26.76 -29.91
CA SER A 368 6.72 27.94 -30.75
C SER A 368 5.25 28.27 -31.07
N GLY A 369 4.40 27.25 -31.17
CA GLY A 369 3.03 27.39 -31.68
C GLY A 369 2.94 27.78 -33.17
N LEU A 370 4.07 27.74 -33.90
CA LEU A 370 4.16 28.15 -35.31
C LEU A 370 4.14 26.96 -36.29
N CYS A 371 4.35 25.75 -35.78
CA CYS A 371 4.42 24.53 -36.59
C CYS A 371 3.06 23.84 -36.68
N HIS A 372 2.74 23.29 -37.85
CA HIS A 372 1.57 22.45 -38.00
C HIS A 372 1.76 21.12 -37.25
N THR A 373 0.67 20.52 -36.77
CA THR A 373 0.71 19.27 -35.98
C THR A 373 1.37 18.12 -36.74
N ASP A 374 1.15 18.04 -38.04
CA ASP A 374 1.72 16.98 -38.88
C ASP A 374 3.24 17.11 -39.02
N ASP A 375 3.76 18.34 -39.14
CA ASP A 375 5.20 18.59 -39.20
C ASP A 375 5.88 18.23 -37.87
N ILE A 376 5.20 18.54 -36.76
CA ILE A 376 5.65 18.13 -35.42
C ILE A 376 5.72 16.60 -35.32
N GLN A 377 4.69 15.89 -35.81
CA GLN A 377 4.67 14.43 -35.78
C GLN A 377 5.81 13.81 -36.59
N VAL A 378 6.08 14.35 -37.79
CA VAL A 378 7.21 13.91 -38.62
C VAL A 378 8.53 14.10 -37.89
N GLN A 379 8.71 15.24 -37.21
CA GLN A 379 9.91 15.47 -36.42
C GLN A 379 10.01 14.53 -35.21
N GLU A 380 8.90 14.23 -34.53
CA GLU A 380 8.87 13.24 -33.44
C GLU A 380 9.26 11.84 -33.93
N ASP A 381 8.82 11.43 -35.12
CA ASP A 381 9.20 10.16 -35.70
C ASP A 381 10.72 10.08 -35.98
N ILE A 382 11.32 11.20 -36.42
CA ILE A 382 12.77 11.32 -36.59
C ILE A 382 13.48 11.19 -35.24
N VAL A 383 13.00 11.90 -34.21
CA VAL A 383 13.56 11.83 -32.84
C VAL A 383 13.50 10.40 -32.31
N ASN A 384 12.34 9.74 -32.42
CA ASN A 384 12.14 8.37 -31.96
C ASN A 384 13.08 7.38 -32.68
N ARG A 385 13.29 7.55 -33.99
CA ARG A 385 14.23 6.73 -34.76
C ARG A 385 15.66 6.95 -34.30
N LEU A 386 16.11 8.20 -34.18
CA LEU A 386 17.48 8.53 -33.75
C LEU A 386 17.75 8.08 -32.30
N TYR A 387 16.76 8.22 -31.42
CA TYR A 387 16.85 7.70 -30.05
C TYR A 387 17.04 6.19 -30.03
N LYS A 388 16.26 5.43 -30.84
CA LYS A 388 16.44 3.97 -30.96
C LYS A 388 17.84 3.60 -31.46
N GLU A 389 18.35 4.30 -32.47
CA GLU A 389 19.71 4.08 -33.00
C GLU A 389 20.80 4.35 -31.94
N PHE A 390 20.63 5.40 -31.13
CA PHE A 390 21.50 5.71 -29.99
C PHE A 390 21.37 4.64 -28.88
N ARG A 391 20.15 4.31 -28.46
CA ARG A 391 19.88 3.40 -27.35
C ARG A 391 20.33 1.97 -27.64
N GLU A 392 20.22 1.54 -28.90
CA GLU A 392 20.77 0.28 -29.39
C GLU A 392 22.30 0.27 -29.29
N GLY A 393 22.95 1.34 -29.77
CA GLY A 393 24.40 1.47 -29.69
C GLY A 393 24.92 1.56 -28.25
N LEU A 394 24.18 2.21 -27.35
CA LEU A 394 24.48 2.25 -25.93
C LEU A 394 24.40 0.86 -25.30
N ARG A 395 23.36 0.08 -25.64
CA ARG A 395 23.21 -1.30 -25.18
C ARG A 395 24.39 -2.16 -25.63
N GLU A 396 24.78 -2.06 -26.91
CA GLU A 396 25.94 -2.77 -27.47
C GLU A 396 27.24 -2.38 -26.77
N PHE A 397 27.49 -1.09 -26.57
CA PHE A 397 28.67 -0.57 -25.86
C PHE A 397 28.76 -1.13 -24.43
N LEU A 398 27.64 -1.08 -23.70
CA LEU A 398 27.56 -1.60 -22.34
C LEU A 398 27.59 -3.13 -22.27
N GLY A 399 27.41 -3.83 -23.39
CA GLY A 399 27.29 -5.29 -23.41
C GLY A 399 26.05 -5.79 -22.66
N LEU A 400 24.99 -4.97 -22.61
CA LEU A 400 23.73 -5.32 -21.95
C LEU A 400 22.97 -6.34 -22.80
N ASP A 401 22.63 -7.48 -22.21
CA ASP A 401 21.76 -8.47 -22.87
C ASP A 401 20.41 -7.80 -23.17
N LYS A 402 19.96 -7.91 -24.43
CA LYS A 402 18.67 -7.41 -24.88
C LYS A 402 17.50 -7.97 -24.04
N ARG A 403 17.64 -9.18 -23.49
CA ARG A 403 16.63 -9.76 -22.59
C ARG A 403 16.54 -9.01 -21.27
N ASN A 404 17.65 -8.48 -20.76
CA ASN A 404 17.69 -7.75 -19.50
C ASN A 404 17.42 -6.25 -19.67
N ASP A 405 17.41 -5.75 -20.91
CA ASP A 405 17.07 -4.37 -21.27
C ASP A 405 15.56 -4.12 -21.16
N THR A 406 15.08 -4.25 -19.93
CA THR A 406 13.68 -4.41 -19.59
C THR A 406 12.92 -3.11 -19.74
N SER A 407 11.71 -3.20 -20.29
CA SER A 407 10.79 -2.08 -20.40
C SER A 407 9.69 -2.17 -19.34
N PHE A 408 9.18 -1.01 -18.96
CA PHE A 408 8.02 -0.91 -18.09
C PHE A 408 6.89 -0.12 -18.74
N VAL A 409 5.67 -0.34 -18.25
CA VAL A 409 4.49 0.45 -18.58
C VAL A 409 3.86 0.90 -17.27
N ARG A 410 3.54 2.19 -17.15
CA ARG A 410 2.70 2.66 -16.05
C ARG A 410 1.25 2.55 -16.48
N GLU A 411 0.52 1.61 -15.91
CA GLU A 411 -0.91 1.47 -16.10
C GLU A 411 -1.64 2.22 -14.98
N ARG A 412 -2.69 2.96 -15.35
CA ARG A 412 -3.43 3.78 -14.39
C ARG A 412 -4.93 3.52 -14.54
N PRO A 413 -5.68 3.37 -13.44
CA PRO A 413 -7.13 3.40 -13.52
C PRO A 413 -7.58 4.73 -14.15
N ALA A 414 -8.70 4.68 -14.88
CA ALA A 414 -9.26 5.88 -15.48
C ALA A 414 -9.66 6.89 -14.40
N TYR A 415 -9.34 8.17 -14.63
CA TYR A 415 -9.80 9.26 -13.76
C TYR A 415 -11.34 9.25 -13.67
N PRO A 416 -11.95 9.45 -12.48
CA PRO A 416 -11.36 9.93 -11.22
C PRO A 416 -10.93 8.82 -10.24
N HIS A 417 -10.83 7.57 -10.68
CA HIS A 417 -10.58 6.45 -9.78
C HIS A 417 -9.12 6.38 -9.34
N LYS A 418 -8.91 6.22 -8.04
CA LYS A 418 -7.57 6.11 -7.44
C LYS A 418 -6.93 4.73 -7.67
N ASN A 419 -7.75 3.68 -7.62
CA ASN A 419 -7.31 2.28 -7.67
C ASN A 419 -8.23 1.43 -8.57
N TRP A 420 -7.79 0.21 -8.88
CA TRP A 420 -8.47 -0.67 -9.84
C TRP A 420 -9.76 -1.24 -9.28
N ASN A 421 -9.80 -1.55 -7.99
CA ASN A 421 -11.03 -2.01 -7.36
C ASN A 421 -12.14 -0.93 -7.39
N GLY A 422 -11.78 0.33 -7.14
CA GLY A 422 -12.69 1.46 -7.22
C GLY A 422 -13.21 1.72 -8.65
N LEU A 423 -12.37 1.52 -9.66
CA LEU A 423 -12.78 1.58 -11.07
C LEU A 423 -13.77 0.45 -11.40
N LEU A 424 -13.47 -0.78 -10.99
CA LEU A 424 -14.35 -1.92 -11.24
C LEU A 424 -15.76 -1.71 -10.67
N LEU A 425 -15.85 -1.27 -9.42
CA LEU A 425 -17.14 -0.98 -8.76
C LEU A 425 -17.93 0.13 -9.48
N ALA A 426 -17.23 1.08 -10.11
CA ALA A 426 -17.88 2.16 -10.84
C ALA A 426 -18.44 1.69 -12.19
N GLU A 427 -17.68 0.89 -12.94
CA GLU A 427 -18.14 0.31 -14.20
C GLU A 427 -19.35 -0.61 -13.98
N GLN A 428 -19.34 -1.44 -12.93
CA GLN A 428 -20.51 -2.28 -12.59
C GLN A 428 -21.76 -1.44 -12.28
N LYS A 429 -21.63 -0.40 -11.46
CA LYS A 429 -22.75 0.51 -11.17
C LYS A 429 -23.28 1.19 -12.43
N ARG A 430 -22.39 1.52 -13.37
CA ARG A 430 -22.76 2.11 -14.66
C ARG A 430 -23.52 1.09 -15.51
N GLU A 431 -23.05 -0.13 -15.64
CA GLU A 431 -23.72 -1.21 -16.36
C GLU A 431 -25.10 -1.53 -15.76
N GLU A 432 -25.21 -1.63 -14.43
CA GLU A 432 -26.50 -1.82 -13.73
C GLU A 432 -27.48 -0.68 -14.03
N SER A 433 -27.00 0.56 -14.06
CA SER A 433 -27.84 1.73 -14.38
C SER A 433 -28.34 1.72 -15.84
N ILE A 434 -27.51 1.25 -16.77
CA ILE A 434 -27.87 1.12 -18.18
C ILE A 434 -28.92 0.01 -18.35
N GLY A 435 -28.70 -1.15 -17.71
CA GLY A 435 -29.67 -2.25 -17.73
C GLY A 435 -31.03 -1.86 -17.14
N GLN A 436 -31.05 -1.16 -16.01
CA GLN A 436 -32.30 -0.66 -15.42
C GLN A 436 -33.03 0.36 -16.31
N ASN A 437 -32.30 1.19 -17.05
CA ASN A 437 -32.92 2.12 -18.01
C ASN A 437 -33.52 1.36 -19.20
N GLN A 438 -32.82 0.35 -19.74
CA GLN A 438 -33.32 -0.50 -20.81
C GLN A 438 -34.58 -1.28 -20.38
N GLU A 439 -34.58 -1.88 -19.19
CA GLU A 439 -35.76 -2.56 -18.63
C GLU A 439 -36.95 -1.61 -18.45
N ARG A 440 -36.71 -0.35 -18.05
CA ARG A 440 -37.76 0.66 -17.94
C ARG A 440 -38.31 1.08 -19.31
N GLU A 441 -37.46 1.22 -20.31
CA GLU A 441 -37.86 1.52 -21.69
C GLU A 441 -38.68 0.38 -22.30
N GLU A 442 -38.23 -0.88 -22.13
CA GLU A 442 -38.96 -2.06 -22.59
C GLU A 442 -40.33 -2.21 -21.91
N ASN A 443 -40.40 -2.00 -20.59
CA ASN A 443 -41.67 -2.02 -19.85
C ASN A 443 -42.61 -0.89 -20.31
N ALA A 444 -42.09 0.32 -20.52
CA ALA A 444 -42.88 1.44 -21.03
C ALA A 444 -43.37 1.20 -22.48
N GLU A 445 -42.59 0.51 -23.30
CA GLU A 445 -42.99 0.14 -24.66
C GLU A 445 -44.06 -0.96 -24.66
N GLN A 446 -43.95 -1.96 -23.77
CA GLN A 446 -44.98 -2.98 -23.56
C GLN A 446 -46.30 -2.39 -23.03
N GLU A 447 -46.24 -1.42 -22.11
CA GLU A 447 -47.42 -0.68 -21.63
C GLU A 447 -48.08 0.15 -22.74
N ARG A 448 -47.28 0.81 -23.60
CA ARG A 448 -47.83 1.52 -24.77
C ARG A 448 -48.50 0.56 -25.74
N GLN A 449 -47.87 -0.57 -26.05
CA GLN A 449 -48.43 -1.57 -26.97
C GLN A 449 -49.73 -2.21 -26.44
N THR A 450 -49.87 -2.36 -25.11
CA THR A 450 -51.11 -2.85 -24.49
C THR A 450 -52.22 -1.80 -24.47
N HIS A 451 -51.90 -0.50 -24.35
CA HIS A 451 -52.87 0.59 -24.45
C HIS A 451 -53.39 0.83 -25.87
N PHE A 452 -52.61 0.56 -26.92
CA PHE A 452 -53.06 0.66 -28.32
C PHE A 452 -53.91 -0.53 -28.80
N ARG A 453 -54.08 -1.59 -27.99
CA ARG A 453 -54.87 -2.79 -28.32
C ARG A 453 -56.24 -2.85 -27.59
N ARG A 454 -56.72 -1.74 -27.02
CA ARG A 454 -58.06 -1.64 -26.41
C ARG A 454 -59.04 -0.86 -27.26
#